data_AF-A0A957JCJ0-F1
#
_entry.id   AF-A0A957JCJ0-F1
#
_cell.length_a   1.000
_cell.length_b   1.000
_cell.length_c   1.000
_cell.angle_alpha   90.00
_cell.angle_beta   90.00
_cell.angle_gamma   90.00
#
_symmetry.space_group_name_H-M   'P 1'
#
loop_
_entity.id
_entity.type
_entity.pdbx_description
1 polymer ?
#
loop_
_entity_poly.entity_id
_entity_poly.type
_entity_poly.pdbx_seq_one_letter_code
_entity_poly.pdbx_strand_id
1 'polypeptide(L)'
;MKRRKMGIFMDNIDQLTEKTSRDRERSARRMLRLSQNIDELMERSERELRQMPLPALIAGCQKESFEGREQERGYGFELFRRALQEKNDAAWEAVEEQYFTLVSVWCYETVSEELPAEEIDLFARGALVRFWQTLSTREETLDKQFSHIGAILKYLRHCAQTVVHDHNREQRRRERIKRRFYRASSGLDPRAFENIILDEIERSQIIQKVSYWMNVYAEDELERLVFRLSYEDGLTPRRIATLHED
;
A
#
# COMPACT_ATOMS: atom_id res chain seq x y z
N MET A 1 -9.18 -56.85 -66.27
CA MET A 1 -9.12 -57.10 -64.81
C MET A 1 -8.54 -55.95 -63.96
N LYS A 2 -7.61 -55.11 -64.46
CA LYS A 2 -6.98 -54.01 -63.68
C LYS A 2 -7.93 -52.88 -63.24
N ARG A 3 -8.94 -52.50 -64.04
CA ARG A 3 -9.85 -51.37 -63.72
C ARG A 3 -10.83 -51.64 -62.57
N ARG A 4 -11.26 -52.89 -62.35
CA ARG A 4 -12.17 -53.25 -61.23
C ARG A 4 -11.49 -53.23 -59.86
N LYS A 5 -10.19 -53.57 -59.78
CA LYS A 5 -9.44 -53.51 -58.51
C LYS A 5 -9.13 -52.08 -58.06
N MET A 6 -9.08 -51.12 -58.99
CA MET A 6 -8.78 -49.72 -58.69
C MET A 6 -10.00 -48.94 -58.17
N GLY A 7 -11.21 -49.25 -58.66
CA GLY A 7 -12.47 -48.69 -58.12
C GLY A 7 -12.74 -49.12 -56.67
N ILE A 8 -12.55 -50.40 -56.34
CA ILE A 8 -12.72 -50.91 -54.96
C ILE A 8 -11.68 -50.30 -54.01
N PHE A 9 -10.49 -49.95 -54.51
CA PHE A 9 -9.44 -49.32 -53.70
C PHE A 9 -9.73 -47.83 -53.44
N MET A 10 -10.28 -47.10 -54.42
CA MET A 10 -10.73 -45.71 -54.23
C MET A 10 -11.96 -45.61 -53.31
N ASP A 11 -12.96 -46.49 -53.47
CA ASP A 11 -14.12 -46.53 -52.58
C ASP A 11 -13.73 -46.82 -51.12
N ASN A 12 -12.71 -47.66 -50.89
CA ASN A 12 -12.20 -47.93 -49.53
C ASN A 12 -11.48 -46.71 -48.93
N ILE A 13 -10.77 -45.92 -49.73
CA ILE A 13 -10.09 -44.70 -49.27
C ILE A 13 -11.12 -43.61 -48.93
N ASP A 14 -12.17 -43.46 -49.74
CA ASP A 14 -13.26 -42.51 -49.47
C ASP A 14 -14.07 -42.91 -48.23
N GLN A 15 -14.33 -44.21 -48.03
CA GLN A 15 -14.96 -44.70 -46.81
C GLN A 15 -14.09 -44.53 -45.56
N LEU A 16 -12.76 -44.68 -45.68
CA LEU A 16 -11.81 -44.47 -44.57
C LEU A 16 -11.67 -42.97 -44.23
N THR A 17 -11.70 -42.08 -45.22
CA THR A 17 -11.66 -40.62 -45.00
C THR A 17 -12.97 -40.08 -44.41
N GLU A 18 -14.13 -40.58 -44.84
CA GLU A 18 -15.41 -40.25 -44.20
C GLU A 18 -15.50 -40.76 -42.76
N LYS A 19 -15.04 -41.99 -42.50
CA LYS A 19 -15.05 -42.57 -41.15
C LYS A 19 -14.14 -41.80 -40.19
N THR A 20 -12.94 -41.44 -40.63
CA THR A 20 -12.01 -40.62 -39.82
C THR A 20 -12.51 -39.19 -39.62
N SER A 21 -13.22 -38.61 -40.59
CA SER A 21 -13.90 -37.31 -40.43
C SER A 21 -15.01 -37.36 -39.38
N ARG A 22 -15.89 -38.39 -39.43
CA ARG A 22 -16.96 -38.59 -38.45
C ARG A 22 -16.44 -38.88 -37.04
N ASP A 23 -15.34 -39.61 -36.90
CA ASP A 23 -14.72 -39.89 -35.60
C ASP A 23 -14.08 -38.63 -34.98
N ARG A 24 -13.47 -37.77 -35.79
CA ARG A 24 -12.98 -36.45 -35.35
C ARG A 24 -14.11 -35.54 -34.91
N GLU A 25 -15.21 -35.50 -35.65
CA GLU A 25 -16.38 -34.68 -35.31
C GLU A 25 -17.06 -35.17 -34.02
N ARG A 26 -17.16 -36.49 -33.82
CA ARG A 26 -17.65 -37.08 -32.56
C ARG A 26 -16.74 -36.76 -31.38
N SER A 27 -15.42 -36.82 -31.59
CA SER A 27 -14.43 -36.48 -30.55
C SER A 27 -14.50 -35.00 -30.17
N ALA A 28 -14.62 -34.11 -31.16
CA ALA A 28 -14.79 -32.67 -30.94
C ALA A 28 -16.09 -32.35 -30.17
N ARG A 29 -17.22 -32.96 -30.55
CA ARG A 29 -18.50 -32.80 -29.83
C ARG A 29 -18.44 -33.33 -28.39
N ARG A 30 -17.65 -34.38 -28.13
CA ARG A 30 -17.46 -34.92 -26.78
C ARG A 30 -16.58 -34.00 -25.92
N MET A 31 -15.50 -33.46 -26.48
CA MET A 31 -14.65 -32.47 -25.81
C MET A 31 -15.41 -31.18 -25.49
N LEU A 32 -16.25 -30.70 -26.41
CA LEU A 32 -17.06 -29.51 -26.19
C LEU A 32 -18.05 -29.70 -25.03
N ARG A 33 -18.74 -30.85 -24.98
CA ARG A 33 -19.64 -31.18 -23.85
C ARG A 33 -18.89 -31.33 -22.52
N LEU A 34 -17.68 -31.90 -22.54
CA LEU A 34 -16.86 -32.00 -21.34
C LEU A 34 -16.43 -30.62 -20.83
N SER A 35 -16.05 -29.71 -21.74
CA SER A 35 -15.73 -28.31 -21.39
C SER A 35 -16.94 -27.63 -20.77
N GLN A 36 -18.11 -27.70 -21.41
CA GLN A 36 -19.34 -27.10 -20.91
C GLN A 36 -19.72 -27.62 -19.51
N ASN A 37 -19.63 -28.94 -19.29
CA ASN A 37 -19.90 -29.53 -17.99
C ASN A 37 -18.91 -29.06 -16.92
N ILE A 38 -17.64 -28.85 -17.27
CA ILE A 38 -16.62 -28.33 -16.34
C ILE A 38 -16.94 -26.87 -15.99
N ASP A 39 -17.27 -26.05 -16.98
CA ASP A 39 -17.62 -24.64 -16.78
C ASP A 39 -18.85 -24.50 -15.86
N GLU A 40 -19.89 -25.31 -16.09
CA GLU A 40 -21.08 -25.36 -15.22
C GLU A 40 -20.77 -25.79 -13.78
N LEU A 41 -19.86 -26.77 -13.60
CA LEU A 41 -19.43 -27.21 -12.27
C LEU A 41 -18.62 -26.13 -11.53
N MET A 42 -17.74 -25.43 -12.25
CA MET A 42 -16.96 -24.30 -11.70
C MET A 42 -17.87 -23.15 -11.28
N GLU A 43 -18.79 -22.72 -12.14
CA GLU A 43 -19.75 -21.65 -11.82
C GLU A 43 -20.68 -22.01 -10.65
N ARG A 44 -21.02 -23.30 -10.50
CA ARG A 44 -21.80 -23.76 -9.36
C ARG A 44 -20.99 -23.67 -8.07
N SER A 45 -19.75 -24.15 -8.09
CA SER A 45 -18.83 -24.06 -6.94
C SER A 45 -18.61 -22.61 -6.50
N GLU A 46 -18.40 -21.69 -7.44
CA GLU A 46 -18.26 -20.27 -7.13
C GLU A 46 -19.52 -19.67 -6.50
N ARG A 47 -20.71 -20.02 -7.01
CA ARG A 47 -21.98 -19.59 -6.41
C ARG A 47 -22.17 -20.12 -4.99
N GLU A 48 -21.77 -21.36 -4.74
CA GLU A 48 -21.81 -21.97 -3.41
C GLU A 48 -20.91 -21.21 -2.42
N LEU A 49 -19.69 -20.83 -2.83
CA LEU A 49 -18.78 -20.02 -2.02
C LEU A 49 -19.33 -18.62 -1.74
N ARG A 50 -19.90 -17.95 -2.75
CA ARG A 50 -20.49 -16.61 -2.60
C ARG A 50 -21.67 -16.57 -1.62
N GLN A 51 -22.42 -17.67 -1.48
CA GLN A 51 -23.56 -17.77 -0.56
C GLN A 51 -23.17 -18.31 0.82
N MET A 52 -21.95 -18.82 0.99
CA MET A 52 -21.51 -19.44 2.21
C MET A 52 -21.44 -18.41 3.38
N PRO A 53 -21.86 -18.75 4.60
CA PRO A 53 -21.72 -17.84 5.73
C PRO A 53 -20.24 -17.62 6.07
N LEU A 54 -19.88 -16.41 6.50
CA LEU A 54 -18.50 -16.02 6.78
C LEU A 54 -17.74 -17.00 7.70
N PRO A 55 -18.31 -17.50 8.82
CA PRO A 55 -17.62 -18.48 9.67
C PRO A 55 -17.22 -19.77 8.94
N ALA A 56 -18.03 -20.22 7.97
CA ALA A 56 -17.71 -21.42 7.20
C ALA A 56 -16.59 -21.17 6.19
N LEU A 57 -16.52 -19.96 5.60
CA LEU A 57 -15.38 -19.56 4.77
C LEU A 57 -14.08 -19.51 5.55
N ILE A 58 -14.11 -18.93 6.76
CA ILE A 58 -12.94 -18.85 7.64
C ILE A 58 -12.43 -20.26 7.97
N ALA A 59 -13.32 -21.15 8.41
CA ALA A 59 -12.96 -22.54 8.72
C ALA A 59 -12.42 -23.29 7.49
N GLY A 60 -13.01 -23.06 6.31
CA GLY A 60 -12.53 -23.62 5.05
C GLY A 60 -11.13 -23.11 4.68
N CYS A 61 -10.88 -21.82 4.79
CA CYS A 61 -9.59 -21.19 4.50
C CYS A 61 -8.48 -21.66 5.46
N GLN A 62 -8.81 -21.81 6.75
CA GLN A 62 -7.90 -22.38 7.74
C GLN A 62 -7.51 -23.79 7.36
N LYS A 63 -8.47 -24.63 7.00
CA LYS A 63 -8.23 -26.00 6.56
C LYS A 63 -7.36 -26.07 5.30
N GLU A 64 -7.67 -25.24 4.30
CA GLU A 64 -6.87 -25.13 3.07
C GLU A 64 -5.43 -24.72 3.34
N SER A 65 -5.17 -23.91 4.37
CA SER A 65 -3.81 -23.46 4.69
C SER A 65 -2.91 -24.57 5.24
N PHE A 66 -3.49 -25.66 5.72
CA PHE A 66 -2.76 -26.88 6.11
C PHE A 66 -2.75 -27.95 5.01
N GLU A 67 -3.57 -27.79 3.98
CA GLU A 67 -3.69 -28.70 2.85
C GLU A 67 -2.82 -28.20 1.67
N GLY A 68 -2.42 -29.10 0.77
CA GLY A 68 -1.65 -28.72 -0.42
C GLY A 68 -2.49 -27.93 -1.43
N ARG A 69 -1.85 -27.16 -2.31
CA ARG A 69 -2.52 -26.36 -3.36
C ARG A 69 -3.52 -27.13 -4.24
N GLU A 70 -3.33 -28.44 -4.38
CA GLU A 70 -4.22 -29.31 -5.16
C GLU A 70 -5.62 -29.45 -4.53
N GLN A 71 -5.78 -29.07 -3.26
CA GLN A 71 -7.03 -29.16 -2.50
C GLN A 71 -7.66 -27.78 -2.25
N GLU A 72 -7.05 -26.69 -2.77
CA GLU A 72 -7.62 -25.35 -2.70
C GLU A 72 -8.96 -25.30 -3.47
N ARG A 73 -10.04 -25.07 -2.74
CA ARG A 73 -11.41 -24.88 -3.25
C ARG A 73 -11.74 -23.41 -3.45
N GLY A 74 -10.90 -22.50 -2.95
CA GLY A 74 -11.04 -21.06 -3.16
C GLY A 74 -11.64 -20.30 -1.98
N TYR A 75 -11.69 -20.89 -0.77
CA TYR A 75 -12.21 -20.21 0.41
C TYR A 75 -11.41 -18.93 0.71
N GLY A 76 -10.09 -19.00 0.65
CA GLY A 76 -9.24 -17.82 0.84
C GLY A 76 -9.49 -16.72 -0.19
N PHE A 77 -9.73 -17.09 -1.46
CA PHE A 77 -10.03 -16.12 -2.52
C PHE A 77 -11.34 -15.37 -2.22
N GLU A 78 -12.39 -16.10 -1.88
CA GLU A 78 -13.69 -15.52 -1.53
C GLU A 78 -13.59 -14.64 -0.27
N LEU A 79 -12.76 -15.02 0.71
CA LEU A 79 -12.52 -14.22 1.91
C LEU A 79 -11.91 -12.84 1.56
N PHE A 80 -10.88 -12.82 0.71
CA PHE A 80 -10.32 -11.56 0.18
C PHE A 80 -11.35 -10.76 -0.63
N ARG A 81 -12.18 -11.43 -1.43
CA ARG A 81 -13.23 -10.78 -2.23
C ARG A 81 -14.22 -10.03 -1.33
N ARG A 82 -14.75 -10.69 -0.29
CA ARG A 82 -15.69 -10.07 0.66
C ARG A 82 -15.05 -8.94 1.44
N ALA A 83 -13.82 -9.13 1.89
CA ALA A 83 -13.09 -8.09 2.58
C ALA A 83 -12.99 -6.84 1.68
N LEU A 84 -12.38 -6.96 0.49
CA LEU A 84 -12.03 -5.82 -0.36
C LEU A 84 -13.23 -5.20 -1.09
N GLN A 85 -14.12 -6.01 -1.66
CA GLN A 85 -15.20 -5.53 -2.52
C GLN A 85 -16.46 -5.16 -1.75
N GLU A 86 -16.82 -5.99 -0.78
CA GLU A 86 -18.02 -5.76 0.04
C GLU A 86 -17.72 -4.87 1.24
N LYS A 87 -16.45 -4.51 1.44
CA LYS A 87 -15.96 -3.72 2.59
C LYS A 87 -16.41 -4.34 3.91
N ASN A 88 -16.34 -5.67 3.97
CA ASN A 88 -16.74 -6.43 5.15
C ASN A 88 -15.58 -6.48 6.14
N ASP A 89 -15.67 -5.67 7.20
CA ASP A 89 -14.63 -5.56 8.23
C ASP A 89 -14.32 -6.90 8.92
N ALA A 90 -15.34 -7.72 9.20
CA ALA A 90 -15.13 -9.04 9.81
C ALA A 90 -14.42 -10.02 8.87
N ALA A 91 -14.66 -9.90 7.55
CA ALA A 91 -13.89 -10.67 6.57
C ALA A 91 -12.44 -10.18 6.47
N TRP A 92 -12.22 -8.86 6.59
CA TRP A 92 -10.87 -8.30 6.63
C TRP A 92 -10.09 -8.74 7.87
N GLU A 93 -10.70 -8.68 9.06
CA GLU A 93 -10.11 -9.17 10.31
C GLU A 93 -9.66 -10.64 10.17
N ALA A 94 -10.52 -11.49 9.59
CA ALA A 94 -10.16 -12.88 9.33
C ALA A 94 -9.02 -13.05 8.31
N VAL A 95 -8.92 -12.18 7.29
CA VAL A 95 -7.77 -12.15 6.37
C VAL A 95 -6.49 -11.79 7.13
N GLU A 96 -6.55 -10.76 7.98
CA GLU A 96 -5.42 -10.36 8.80
C GLU A 96 -4.97 -11.53 9.68
N GLU A 97 -5.85 -12.11 10.48
CA GLU A 97 -5.53 -13.27 11.33
C GLU A 97 -4.93 -14.45 10.55
N GLN A 98 -5.52 -14.79 9.40
CA GLN A 98 -5.11 -15.95 8.62
C GLN A 98 -3.72 -15.79 7.99
N TYR A 99 -3.43 -14.60 7.47
CA TYR A 99 -2.24 -14.37 6.66
C TYR A 99 -1.15 -13.57 7.37
N PHE A 100 -1.40 -13.03 8.58
CA PHE A 100 -0.44 -12.22 9.32
C PHE A 100 0.92 -12.92 9.46
N THR A 101 0.93 -14.14 10.00
CA THR A 101 2.16 -14.92 10.21
C THR A 101 2.92 -15.16 8.92
N LEU A 102 2.22 -15.44 7.82
CA LEU A 102 2.83 -15.63 6.50
C LEU A 102 3.49 -14.34 6.00
N VAL A 103 2.81 -13.21 6.17
CA VAL A 103 3.35 -11.89 5.81
C VAL A 103 4.55 -11.54 6.69
N SER A 104 4.50 -11.79 7.99
CA SER A 104 5.63 -11.59 8.91
C SER A 104 6.86 -12.39 8.49
N VAL A 105 6.70 -13.65 8.06
CA VAL A 105 7.80 -14.46 7.50
C VAL A 105 8.39 -13.80 6.25
N TRP A 106 7.57 -13.33 5.31
CA TRP A 106 8.08 -12.64 4.12
C TRP A 106 8.79 -11.33 4.45
N CYS A 107 8.31 -10.57 5.43
CA CYS A 107 8.98 -9.39 5.93
C CYS A 107 10.34 -9.77 6.49
N TYR A 108 10.40 -10.75 7.39
CA TYR A 108 11.65 -11.25 7.98
C TYR A 108 12.66 -11.70 6.92
N GLU A 109 12.24 -12.47 5.91
CA GLU A 109 13.08 -12.90 4.79
C GLU A 109 13.64 -11.73 3.95
N THR A 110 12.96 -10.58 3.94
CA THR A 110 13.34 -9.43 3.11
C THR A 110 14.33 -8.50 3.82
N VAL A 111 14.37 -8.53 5.14
CA VAL A 111 15.25 -7.66 5.92
C VAL A 111 16.69 -8.18 5.79
N SER A 112 17.65 -7.26 5.66
CA SER A 112 19.08 -7.59 5.53
C SER A 112 19.83 -7.70 6.86
N GLU A 113 19.18 -7.35 7.96
CA GLU A 113 19.72 -7.22 9.32
C GLU A 113 18.75 -7.89 10.30
N GLU A 114 19.23 -8.33 11.46
CA GLU A 114 18.35 -8.88 12.49
C GLU A 114 17.56 -7.74 13.15
N LEU A 115 16.22 -7.80 13.04
CA LEU A 115 15.32 -6.85 13.68
C LEU A 115 14.51 -7.52 14.79
N PRO A 116 14.07 -6.74 15.80
CA PRO A 116 13.12 -7.22 16.80
C PRO A 116 11.82 -7.71 16.15
N ALA A 117 11.20 -8.73 16.73
CA ALA A 117 9.92 -9.27 16.26
C ALA A 117 8.83 -8.18 16.14
N GLU A 118 8.81 -7.22 17.06
CA GLU A 118 7.88 -6.08 17.03
C GLU A 118 8.02 -5.24 15.76
N GLU A 119 9.24 -5.05 15.23
CA GLU A 119 9.44 -4.31 13.99
C GLU A 119 8.96 -5.10 12.78
N ILE A 120 9.17 -6.42 12.78
CA ILE A 120 8.64 -7.31 11.73
C ILE A 120 7.11 -7.26 11.71
N ASP A 121 6.47 -7.30 12.87
CA ASP A 121 5.02 -7.20 13.00
C ASP A 121 4.50 -5.86 12.48
N LEU A 122 5.21 -4.76 12.73
CA LEU A 122 4.87 -3.45 12.16
C LEU A 122 4.96 -3.46 10.62
N PHE A 123 5.96 -4.13 10.03
CA PHE A 123 6.02 -4.28 8.58
C PHE A 123 4.90 -5.13 8.03
N ALA A 124 4.54 -6.22 8.70
CA ALA A 124 3.44 -7.08 8.27
C ALA A 124 2.10 -6.34 8.29
N ARG A 125 1.81 -5.59 9.37
CA ARG A 125 0.64 -4.70 9.44
C ARG A 125 0.67 -3.64 8.34
N GLY A 126 1.82 -2.99 8.15
CA GLY A 126 1.99 -1.99 7.09
C GLY A 126 1.75 -2.56 5.69
N ALA A 127 2.14 -3.81 5.44
CA ALA A 127 1.92 -4.50 4.18
C ALA A 127 0.45 -4.79 3.93
N LEU A 128 -0.27 -5.29 4.95
CA LEU A 128 -1.72 -5.55 4.90
C LEU A 128 -2.51 -4.25 4.68
N VAL A 129 -2.17 -3.18 5.42
CA VAL A 129 -2.79 -1.85 5.25
C VAL A 129 -2.55 -1.31 3.84
N ARG A 130 -1.32 -1.39 3.34
CA ARG A 130 -0.99 -0.93 1.98
C ARG A 130 -1.73 -1.74 0.92
N PHE A 131 -1.83 -3.05 1.11
CA PHE A 131 -2.57 -3.94 0.23
C PHE A 131 -4.06 -3.56 0.18
N TRP A 132 -4.68 -3.38 1.34
CA TRP A 132 -6.07 -2.93 1.46
C TRP A 132 -6.29 -1.59 0.75
N GLN A 133 -5.48 -0.57 1.08
CA GLN A 133 -5.61 0.76 0.47
C GLN A 133 -5.49 0.72 -1.05
N THR A 134 -4.60 -0.14 -1.57
CA THR A 134 -4.35 -0.20 -3.01
C THR A 134 -5.44 -0.95 -3.77
N LEU A 135 -6.06 -1.97 -3.18
CA LEU A 135 -7.07 -2.79 -3.86
C LEU A 135 -8.50 -2.31 -3.61
N SER A 136 -8.80 -1.80 -2.41
CA SER A 136 -10.15 -1.30 -2.06
C SER A 136 -10.52 0.02 -2.77
N THR A 137 -9.55 0.71 -3.37
CA THR A 137 -9.77 1.96 -4.14
C THR A 137 -9.90 1.72 -5.64
N ARG A 138 -9.68 0.51 -6.13
CA ARG A 138 -9.76 0.19 -7.55
C ARG A 138 -11.20 -0.06 -7.97
N GLU A 139 -11.54 0.40 -9.17
CA GLU A 139 -12.85 0.18 -9.78
C GLU A 139 -13.03 -1.27 -10.29
N GLU A 140 -11.93 -1.93 -10.67
CA GLU A 140 -11.97 -3.29 -11.19
C GLU A 140 -12.22 -4.34 -10.11
N THR A 141 -13.09 -5.31 -10.42
CA THR A 141 -13.39 -6.41 -9.51
C THR A 141 -12.18 -7.33 -9.29
N LEU A 142 -12.06 -7.90 -8.09
CA LEU A 142 -10.96 -8.80 -7.71
C LEU A 142 -10.86 -10.00 -8.66
N ASP A 143 -12.00 -10.58 -9.04
CA ASP A 143 -12.13 -11.68 -10.01
C ASP A 143 -11.53 -11.36 -11.39
N LYS A 144 -11.49 -10.08 -11.77
CA LYS A 144 -10.87 -9.64 -13.04
C LYS A 144 -9.38 -9.38 -12.90
N GLN A 145 -8.95 -8.93 -11.72
CA GLN A 145 -7.54 -8.61 -11.45
C GLN A 145 -6.71 -9.86 -11.14
N PHE A 146 -7.30 -10.85 -10.48
CA PHE A 146 -6.61 -12.04 -10.00
C PHE A 146 -7.38 -13.30 -10.35
N SER A 147 -6.69 -14.27 -10.96
CA SER A 147 -7.28 -15.54 -11.37
C SER A 147 -7.37 -16.58 -10.25
N HIS A 148 -6.56 -16.45 -9.19
CA HIS A 148 -6.53 -17.40 -8.08
C HIS A 148 -5.85 -16.77 -6.84
N ILE A 149 -6.00 -17.44 -5.69
CA ILE A 149 -5.46 -16.98 -4.40
C ILE A 149 -3.95 -16.74 -4.43
N GLY A 150 -3.19 -17.65 -5.06
CA GLY A 150 -1.74 -17.47 -5.21
C GLY A 150 -1.32 -16.16 -5.92
N ALA A 151 -2.14 -15.61 -6.82
CA ALA A 151 -1.85 -14.34 -7.47
C ALA A 151 -2.06 -13.16 -6.51
N ILE A 152 -3.10 -13.23 -5.67
CA ILE A 152 -3.35 -12.28 -4.59
C ILE A 152 -2.19 -12.32 -3.58
N LEU A 153 -1.81 -13.50 -3.12
CA LEU A 153 -0.72 -13.68 -2.16
C LEU A 153 0.62 -13.20 -2.72
N LYS A 154 0.87 -13.40 -4.03
CA LYS A 154 2.05 -12.84 -4.70
C LYS A 154 2.05 -11.31 -4.66
N TYR A 155 0.91 -10.68 -4.86
CA TYR A 155 0.77 -9.23 -4.76
C TYR A 155 0.95 -8.72 -3.33
N LEU A 156 0.38 -9.43 -2.34
CA LEU A 156 0.59 -9.15 -0.93
C LEU A 156 2.07 -9.27 -0.51
N ARG A 157 2.76 -10.31 -1.00
CA ARG A 157 4.22 -10.45 -0.80
C ARG A 157 4.99 -9.27 -1.38
N HIS A 158 4.59 -8.76 -2.54
CA HIS A 158 5.19 -7.56 -3.11
C HIS A 158 4.96 -6.32 -2.22
N CYS A 159 3.77 -6.17 -1.64
CA CYS A 159 3.50 -5.11 -0.67
C CYS A 159 4.42 -5.23 0.55
N ALA A 160 4.60 -6.43 1.09
CA ALA A 160 5.51 -6.71 2.20
C ALA A 160 6.95 -6.31 1.91
N GLN A 161 7.48 -6.74 0.76
CA GLN A 161 8.82 -6.37 0.32
C GLN A 161 8.99 -4.86 0.17
N THR A 162 7.99 -4.20 -0.41
CA THR A 162 8.03 -2.76 -0.65
C THR A 162 8.05 -1.97 0.65
N VAL A 163 7.24 -2.37 1.65
CA VAL A 163 7.24 -1.73 2.97
C VAL A 163 8.60 -1.84 3.65
N VAL A 164 9.25 -3.00 3.61
CA VAL A 164 10.61 -3.19 4.16
C VAL A 164 11.64 -2.32 3.42
N HIS A 165 11.57 -2.28 2.09
CA HIS A 165 12.47 -1.44 1.29
C HIS A 165 12.28 0.05 1.53
N ASP A 166 11.03 0.51 1.65
CA ASP A 166 10.69 1.90 1.93
C ASP A 166 11.23 2.30 3.31
N HIS A 167 11.07 1.43 4.32
CA HIS A 167 11.67 1.64 5.63
C HIS A 167 13.20 1.77 5.55
N ASN A 168 13.88 0.83 4.89
CA ASN A 168 15.33 0.88 4.73
C ASN A 168 15.81 2.14 3.99
N ARG A 169 15.04 2.62 3.00
CA ARG A 169 15.33 3.88 2.29
C ARG A 169 15.19 5.07 3.22
N GLU A 170 14.15 5.11 4.04
CA GLU A 170 13.93 6.20 4.99
C GLU A 170 14.99 6.21 6.09
N GLN A 171 15.38 5.05 6.64
CA GLN A 171 16.48 4.96 7.59
C GLN A 171 17.79 5.50 7.01
N ARG A 172 18.15 5.10 5.79
CA ARG A 172 19.34 5.61 5.10
C ARG A 172 19.25 7.12 4.83
N ARG A 173 18.07 7.63 4.50
CA ARG A 173 17.83 9.07 4.32
C ARG A 173 18.02 9.82 5.63
N ARG A 174 17.40 9.35 6.72
CA ARG A 174 17.50 9.90 8.07
C ARG A 174 18.95 9.97 8.53
N GLU A 175 19.73 8.90 8.35
CA GLU A 175 21.15 8.88 8.71
C GLU A 175 22.03 9.78 7.83
N ARG A 176 21.67 9.99 6.56
CA ARG A 176 22.34 11.01 5.73
C ARG A 176 22.05 12.43 6.22
N ILE A 177 20.81 12.73 6.60
CA ILE A 177 20.42 14.05 7.10
C ILE A 177 21.10 14.31 8.45
N LYS A 178 21.05 13.36 9.39
CA LYS A 178 21.76 13.45 10.67
C LYS A 178 23.24 13.76 10.48
N ARG A 179 23.93 13.02 9.60
CA ARG A 179 25.36 13.27 9.32
C ARG A 179 25.62 14.65 8.72
N ARG A 180 24.74 15.16 7.84
CA ARG A 180 24.86 16.52 7.29
C ARG A 180 24.64 17.57 8.38
N PHE A 181 23.63 17.38 9.22
CA PHE A 181 23.34 18.26 10.35
C PHE A 181 24.54 18.31 11.31
N TYR A 182 25.04 17.16 11.75
CA TYR A 182 26.21 17.10 12.63
C TYR A 182 27.42 17.79 12.02
N ARG A 183 27.70 17.59 10.73
CA ARG A 183 28.80 18.29 10.03
C ARG A 183 28.59 19.81 9.96
N ALA A 184 27.36 20.26 9.74
CA ALA A 184 27.04 21.69 9.71
C ALA A 184 27.09 22.33 11.12
N SER A 185 26.76 21.57 12.16
CA SER A 185 26.83 22.02 13.55
C SER A 185 28.22 21.84 14.17
N SER A 186 29.09 20.99 13.61
CA SER A 186 30.49 20.85 14.00
C SER A 186 31.28 22.12 13.64
N GLY A 187 31.14 23.14 14.49
CA GLY A 187 31.69 24.48 14.28
C GLY A 187 30.82 25.59 14.86
N LEU A 188 29.56 25.30 15.17
CA LEU A 188 28.71 26.18 15.97
C LEU A 188 29.03 25.92 17.45
N ASP A 189 29.55 26.93 18.14
CA ASP A 189 29.67 26.88 19.60
C ASP A 189 28.25 26.85 20.19
N PRO A 190 27.86 25.78 20.91
CA PRO A 190 26.55 25.70 21.54
C PRO A 190 26.27 26.90 22.44
N ARG A 191 27.30 27.48 23.07
CA ARG A 191 27.17 28.69 23.90
C ARG A 191 26.88 29.93 23.07
N ALA A 192 27.41 30.03 21.85
CA ALA A 192 27.09 31.13 20.96
C ALA A 192 25.62 31.08 20.51
N PHE A 193 25.09 29.88 20.26
CA PHE A 193 23.67 29.70 19.91
C PHE A 193 22.75 29.99 21.10
N GLU A 194 23.09 29.50 22.30
CA GLU A 194 22.37 29.83 23.53
C GLU A 194 22.37 31.33 23.80
N ASN A 195 23.51 32.01 23.66
CA ASN A 195 23.61 33.46 23.85
C ASN A 195 22.75 34.23 22.83
N ILE A 196 22.74 33.83 21.56
CA ILE A 196 21.87 34.46 20.54
C ILE A 196 20.38 34.33 20.92
N ILE A 197 19.96 33.15 21.40
CA ILE A 197 18.58 32.93 21.84
C ILE A 197 18.27 33.72 23.11
N LEU A 198 19.19 33.74 24.09
CA LEU A 198 19.04 34.47 25.34
C LEU A 198 18.95 35.99 25.09
N ASP A 199 19.81 36.53 24.23
CA ASP A 199 19.80 37.94 23.83
C ASP A 199 18.47 38.31 23.16
N GLU A 200 17.93 37.45 22.30
CA GLU A 200 16.65 37.69 21.63
C GLU A 200 15.45 37.65 22.60
N ILE A 201 15.48 36.71 23.57
CA ILE A 201 14.48 36.62 24.63
C ILE A 201 14.55 37.85 25.55
N GLU A 202 15.75 38.26 25.96
CA GLU A 202 15.96 39.43 26.81
C GLU A 202 15.51 40.71 26.10
N ARG A 203 15.88 40.88 24.82
CA ARG A 203 15.42 41.99 23.98
C ARG A 203 13.90 42.04 23.90
N SER A 204 13.26 40.90 23.67
CA SER A 204 11.80 40.80 23.60
C SER A 204 11.13 41.19 24.93
N GLN A 205 11.68 40.77 26.06
CA GLN A 205 11.17 41.15 27.38
C GLN A 205 11.33 42.64 27.67
N ILE A 206 12.45 43.25 27.26
CA ILE A 206 12.68 44.69 27.39
C ILE A 206 11.67 45.45 26.55
N ILE A 207 11.50 45.08 25.27
CA ILE A 207 10.53 45.72 24.38
C ILE A 207 9.11 45.63 24.95
N GLN A 208 8.71 44.48 25.49
CA GLN A 208 7.40 44.31 26.13
C GLN A 208 7.22 45.23 27.35
N LYS A 209 8.21 45.31 28.24
CA LYS A 209 8.15 46.18 29.43
C LYS A 209 8.07 47.66 29.04
N VAL A 210 8.88 48.08 28.07
CA VAL A 210 8.88 49.47 27.63
C VAL A 210 7.61 49.82 26.86
N SER A 211 7.12 48.93 25.99
CA SER A 211 5.84 49.12 25.29
C SER A 211 4.66 49.21 26.26
N TYR A 212 4.66 48.38 27.32
CA TYR A 212 3.69 48.47 28.40
C TYR A 212 3.77 49.82 29.12
N TRP A 213 4.98 50.22 29.54
CA TRP A 213 5.19 51.51 30.21
C TRP A 213 4.72 52.67 29.33
N MET A 214 5.02 52.65 28.04
CA MET A 214 4.60 53.69 27.11
C MET A 214 3.09 53.73 26.86
N ASN A 215 2.42 52.59 26.77
CA ASN A 215 0.96 52.58 26.64
C ASN A 215 0.26 53.12 27.90
N VAL A 216 0.88 52.97 29.08
CA VAL A 216 0.31 53.40 30.36
C VAL A 216 0.65 54.87 30.69
N TYR A 217 1.87 55.32 30.39
CA TYR A 217 2.39 56.60 30.88
C TYR A 217 2.71 57.63 29.79
N ALA A 218 2.82 57.25 28.52
CA ALA A 218 3.03 58.26 27.48
C ALA A 218 1.70 58.97 27.19
N GLU A 219 1.63 60.26 27.51
CA GLU A 219 0.44 61.10 27.29
C GLU A 219 0.33 61.55 25.83
N ASP A 220 1.45 61.61 25.10
CA ASP A 220 1.54 62.09 23.71
C ASP A 220 1.64 60.94 22.69
N GLU A 221 0.92 61.09 21.58
CA GLU A 221 0.89 60.15 20.47
C GLU A 221 2.20 60.22 19.65
N LEU A 222 2.87 61.38 19.62
CA LEU A 222 4.18 61.57 19.00
C LEU A 222 5.28 60.79 19.72
N GLU A 223 5.28 60.76 21.05
CA GLU A 223 6.25 59.97 21.83
C GLU A 223 6.10 58.48 21.54
N ARG A 224 4.85 57.98 21.48
CA ARG A 224 4.55 56.58 21.12
C ARG A 224 5.01 56.23 19.70
N LEU A 225 4.86 57.16 18.77
CA LEU A 225 5.29 56.97 17.39
C LEU A 225 6.82 56.90 17.27
N VAL A 226 7.54 57.85 17.87
CA VAL A 226 9.01 57.88 17.84
C VAL A 226 9.60 56.62 18.46
N PHE A 227 9.04 56.15 19.58
CA PHE A 227 9.48 54.91 20.20
C PHE A 227 9.29 53.69 19.31
N ARG A 228 8.09 53.51 18.73
CA ARG A 228 7.79 52.39 17.83
C ARG A 228 8.81 52.35 16.69
N LEU A 229 9.02 53.49 16.05
CA LEU A 229 9.91 53.59 14.90
C LEU A 229 11.38 53.36 15.28
N SER A 230 11.83 53.75 16.48
CA SER A 230 13.22 53.55 16.87
C SER A 230 13.49 52.16 17.44
N TYR A 231 12.57 51.57 18.21
CA TYR A 231 12.78 50.32 18.95
C TYR A 231 12.19 49.09 18.24
N GLU A 232 11.03 49.20 17.59
CA GLU A 232 10.44 48.10 16.83
C GLU A 232 10.99 48.06 15.40
N ASP A 233 11.04 49.22 14.73
CA ASP A 233 11.49 49.30 13.32
C ASP A 233 12.99 49.60 13.15
N GLY A 234 13.70 49.89 14.25
CA GLY A 234 15.14 50.13 14.24
C GLY A 234 15.57 51.37 13.45
N LEU A 235 14.67 52.34 13.24
CA LEU A 235 14.97 53.55 12.50
C LEU A 235 15.80 54.52 13.34
N THR A 236 16.79 55.14 12.70
CA THR A 236 17.58 56.18 13.36
C THR A 236 16.76 57.46 13.54
N PRO A 237 17.03 58.28 14.57
CA PRO A 237 16.28 59.52 14.82
C PRO A 237 16.21 60.44 13.59
N ARG A 238 17.29 60.47 12.79
CA ARG A 238 17.34 61.22 11.53
C ARG A 238 16.33 60.72 10.49
N ARG A 239 16.13 59.40 10.37
CA ARG A 239 15.15 58.80 9.47
C ARG A 239 13.72 59.03 9.95
N ILE A 240 13.49 58.98 11.26
CA ILE A 240 12.18 59.24 11.86
C ILE A 240 11.74 60.68 11.57
N ALA A 241 12.65 61.65 11.75
CA ALA A 241 12.40 63.05 11.43
C ALA A 241 12.04 63.26 9.95
N THR A 242 12.77 62.63 9.01
CA THR A 242 12.48 62.75 7.56
C THR A 242 11.16 62.10 7.14
N LEU A 243 10.66 61.10 7.87
CA LEU A 243 9.39 60.41 7.58
C LEU A 243 8.16 61.15 8.13
N HIS A 244 8.35 62.05 9.09
CA HIS A 244 7.28 62.74 9.81
C HIS A 244 7.46 64.28 9.81
N GLU A 245 8.11 64.82 8.76
CA GLU A 245 8.11 66.26 8.47
C GLU A 245 6.73 66.67 7.90
N ASP A 246 5.92 67.33 8.73
CA ASP A 246 4.98 68.38 8.31
C ASP A 246 5.63 69.77 8.54
#